data_AF-A0A842RIQ8-F1
#
_entry.id   AF-A0A842RIQ8-F1
#
_cell.length_a   1.000
_cell.length_b   1.000
_cell.length_c   1.000
_cell.angle_alpha   90.00
_cell.angle_beta   90.00
_cell.angle_gamma   90.00
#
_symmetry.space_group_name_H-M   'P 1'
#
loop_
_entity.id
_entity.type
_entity.pdbx_description
1 polymer ?
#
loop_
_entity_poly.entity_id
_entity_poly.type
_entity_poly.pdbx_seq_one_letter_code
_entity_poly.pdbx_strand_id
1 'polypeptide(L)' 'MVDVDLNKCQNWTKVVSIGLFPGQKIHILNRTWSNYLIEIKKSKFAIDRSLAESIFLMP' A
#
# COMPACT_ATOMS: atom_id res chain seq x y z
N MET A 1 -3.18 -7.51 27.27
CA MET A 1 -4.14 -6.68 26.52
C MET A 1 -3.46 -6.34 25.20
N VAL A 2 -4.00 -6.77 24.06
CA VAL A 2 -3.45 -6.42 22.75
C VAL A 2 -4.07 -5.08 22.40
N ASP A 3 -3.27 -4.02 22.43
CA ASP A 3 -3.74 -2.68 22.08
C ASP A 3 -3.74 -2.56 20.55
N VAL A 4 -4.91 -2.29 19.97
CA VAL A 4 -5.09 -2.18 18.53
C VAL A 4 -5.16 -0.69 18.20
N ASP A 5 -4.04 -0.16 17.69
CA ASP A 5 -3.95 1.22 17.22
C ASP A 5 -4.84 1.38 15.97
N LEU A 6 -6.02 1.98 16.19
CA LEU A 6 -7.05 2.17 15.16
C LEU A 6 -6.54 2.99 13.96
N ASN A 7 -5.59 3.91 14.16
CA ASN A 7 -5.00 4.69 13.06
C ASN A 7 -4.13 3.79 12.17
N LYS A 8 -3.40 2.85 12.76
CA LYS A 8 -2.65 1.82 11.99
C LYS A 8 -3.59 0.85 11.29
N CYS A 9 -4.73 0.53 11.90
CA CYS A 9 -5.73 -0.35 11.29
C CYS A 9 -6.35 0.23 10.02
N GLN A 10 -6.56 1.55 9.93
CA GLN A 10 -7.13 2.17 8.73
C GLN A 10 -6.26 1.95 7.49
N ASN A 11 -4.94 2.10 7.62
CA ASN A 11 -4.00 1.81 6.53
C ASN A 11 -3.99 0.32 6.18
N TRP A 12 -4.13 -0.55 7.19
CA TRP A 12 -4.23 -1.98 7.00
C TRP A 12 -5.48 -2.36 6.19
N THR A 13 -6.65 -1.80 6.51
CA THR A 13 -7.89 -2.02 5.77
C THR A 13 -7.75 -1.58 4.30
N LYS A 14 -7.11 -0.43 4.05
CA LYS A 14 -6.86 0.05 2.68
C LYS A 14 -5.98 -0.92 1.90
N VAL A 15 -4.86 -1.35 2.48
CA VAL A 15 -3.91 -2.30 1.87
C VAL A 15 -4.58 -3.65 1.55
N VAL A 16 -5.38 -4.18 2.47
CA VAL A 16 -6.13 -5.43 2.25
C VAL A 16 -7.19 -5.27 1.15
N SER A 17 -7.90 -4.14 1.10
CA SER A 17 -8.95 -3.89 0.10
C SER A 17 -8.42 -3.83 -1.34
N ILE A 18 -7.18 -3.38 -1.53
CA ILE A 18 -6.50 -3.39 -2.85
C ILE A 18 -5.80 -4.71 -3.14
N GLY A 19 -5.95 -5.70 -2.25
CA GLY A 19 -5.36 -7.03 -2.38
C GLY A 19 -3.84 -7.04 -2.23
N LEU A 20 -3.27 -6.03 -1.56
CA LEU A 20 -1.85 -5.91 -1.32
C LEU A 20 -1.46 -6.67 -0.04
N PHE A 21 -0.58 -7.66 -0.17
CA PHE A 21 -0.15 -8.51 0.95
C PHE A 21 1.37 -8.67 0.96
N PRO A 22 1.98 -8.98 2.11
CA PRO A 22 3.40 -9.30 2.18
C PRO A 22 3.79 -10.41 1.18
N GLY A 23 4.96 -10.26 0.55
CA GLY A 23 5.47 -11.21 -0.46
C GLY A 23 4.90 -11.02 -1.88
N GLN A 24 4.01 -10.07 -2.10
CA GLN A 24 3.54 -9.75 -3.44
C GLN A 24 4.52 -8.89 -4.23
N LYS A 25 4.59 -9.16 -5.54
CA LYS A 25 5.29 -8.30 -6.49
C LYS A 25 4.41 -7.10 -6.84
N ILE A 26 5.02 -5.92 -6.79
CA ILE A 26 4.40 -4.64 -7.11
C ILE A 26 5.26 -3.98 -8.18
N HIS A 27 4.65 -3.41 -9.22
CA HIS A 27 5.37 -2.54 -10.15
C HIS A 27 4.97 -1.09 -9.91
N ILE A 28 5.95 -0.22 -9.73
CA ILE A 28 5.70 1.23 -9.67
C ILE A 28 5.64 1.73 -11.11
N LEU A 29 4.47 2.15 -11.56
CA LEU A 29 4.25 2.63 -12.92
C LEU A 29 4.55 4.13 -13.05
N ASN A 30 4.15 4.93 -12.06
CA ASN A 30 4.41 6.35 -12.03
C ASN A 30 4.45 6.89 -10.59
N ARG A 31 5.17 7.99 -10.38
CA ARG A 31 5.24 8.71 -9.11
C ARG A 31 4.93 10.19 -9.35
N THR A 32 3.93 10.69 -8.65
CA THR A 32 3.63 12.12 -8.55
C THR A 32 4.06 12.64 -7.18
N TRP A 33 3.92 13.94 -6.93
CA TRP A 33 4.31 14.53 -5.65
C TRP A 33 3.50 13.97 -4.46
N SER A 34 2.21 13.69 -4.67
CA SER A 34 1.27 13.23 -3.64
C SER A 34 0.91 11.74 -3.72
N ASN A 35 1.05 11.12 -4.89
CA ASN A 35 0.54 9.76 -5.15
C ASN A 35 1.54 8.88 -5.93
N TYR A 36 1.42 7.57 -5.74
CA TYR A 36 2.07 6.55 -6.56
C TYR A 36 1.02 5.78 -7.35
N LEU A 37 1.26 5.59 -8.64
CA LEU A 37 0.51 4.66 -9.45
C LEU A 37 1.25 3.33 -9.46
N ILE A 38 0.64 2.30 -8.88
CA ILE A 38 1.21 0.97 -8.77
C ILE A 38 0.37 -0.06 -9.53
N GLU A 39 1.01 -1.14 -9.94
CA GLU A 39 0.37 -2.32 -10.47
C GLU A 39 0.57 -3.51 -9.53
N ILE A 40 -0.53 -4.15 -9.15
CA ILE A 40 -0.55 -5.38 -8.37
C ILE A 40 -1.44 -6.37 -9.11
N LYS A 41 -0.91 -7.55 -9.45
CA LYS A 41 -1.66 -8.61 -10.17
C LYS A 41 -2.38 -8.08 -11.44
N LYS A 42 -1.70 -7.23 -12.24
CA LYS A 42 -2.23 -6.58 -13.46
C LYS A 42 -3.36 -5.56 -13.22
N SER A 43 -3.70 -5.25 -11.97
CA SER A 43 -4.64 -4.19 -11.61
C SER A 43 -3.88 -2.95 -11.18
N LYS A 44 -4.35 -1.77 -11.61
CA LYS A 44 -3.71 -0.49 -11.33
C LYS A 44 -4.39 0.21 -10.16
N PHE A 45 -3.59 0.68 -9.21
CA PHE A 45 -4.06 1.39 -8.04
C PHE A 45 -3.28 2.69 -7.86
N ALA A 46 -4.00 3.77 -7.52
CA ALA A 46 -3.39 4.98 -7.01
C ALA A 46 -3.33 4.87 -5.48
N ILE A 47 -2.13 4.94 -4.92
CA ILE A 47 -1.93 5.01 -3.47
C ILE A 47 -1.37 6.38 -3.11
N ASP A 48 -1.87 6.95 -2.01
CA ASP A 48 -1.33 8.20 -1.48
C ASP A 48 0.05 7.98 -0.87
N ARG A 49 0.80 9.07 -0.75
CA ARG A 49 2.16 9.04 -0.21
C ARG A 49 2.23 8.52 1.23
N SER A 50 1.25 8.81 2.07
CA SER A 50 1.22 8.35 3.46
C SER A 50 1.07 6.83 3.53
N LEU A 51 0.23 6.25 2.68
CA LEU A 51 0.09 4.80 2.55
C LEU A 51 1.36 4.17 1.99
N ALA A 52 1.96 4.78 0.96
CA ALA A 52 3.20 4.28 0.35
C ALA A 52 4.37 4.25 1.34
N GLU A 53 4.49 5.24 2.23
CA GLU A 53 5.52 5.31 3.28
C GLU A 53 5.37 4.19 4.33
N SER A 54 4.19 3.56 4.43
CA SER A 54 3.96 2.40 5.30
C SER A 54 4.31 1.05 4.66
N ILE A 55 4.66 1.02 3.37
CA ILE A 55 4.95 -0.21 2.63
C ILE A 55 6.46 -0.31 2.40
N PHE A 56 7.07 -1.37 2.93
CA PHE A 56 8.47 -1.67 2.69
C PHE A 56 8.64 -2.62 1.50
N LEU A 57 9.43 -2.21 0.51
CA LEU A 57 9.75 -3.02 -0.66
C LEU A 57 11.12 -3.67 -0.48
N MET A 58 11.19 -4.97 -0.73
CA MET A 58 12.46 -5.70 -0.85
C MET A 58 12.80 -5.85 -2.34
N PRO A 59 14.07 -5.59 -2.73
CA PRO A 59 14.51 -5.75 -4.11
C PRO A 59 14.45 -7.20 -4.61
#